data_AF-A0A1W9QSM4-F1
#
_entry.id   AF-A0A1W9QSM4-F1
#
_cell.length_a   1.000
_cell.length_b   1.000
_cell.length_c   1.000
_cell.angle_alpha   90.00
_cell.angle_beta   90.00
_cell.angle_gamma   90.00
#
_symmetry.space_group_name_H-M   'P 1'
#
loop_
_entity.id
_entity.type
_entity.pdbx_description
1 polymer ?
#
loop_
_entity_poly.entity_id
_entity_poly.type
_entity_poly.pdbx_seq_one_letter_code
_entity_poly.pdbx_strand_id
1 'polypeptide(L)'
;MQSCKSKKEAQVSDDEVLIQTYCSGPEYFTNNEYFRANSIGESTDQVMSKKKALSNAKAELAGSIETTVKAVIDNYFSSHEANNVEDIREKYEGLSREVIKQELSGIKTICEKQTKTKQGTYKTYIIDFQYEKFKGELEKEMEDYKGGN
;
A
#
# COMPACT_ATOMS: atom_id res chain seq x y z
N MET A 1 12.61 8.03 42.16
CA MET A 1 11.19 8.01 41.71
C MET A 1 10.99 9.19 40.76
N GLN A 2 11.15 8.99 39.45
CA GLN A 2 10.95 10.06 38.47
C GLN A 2 9.56 9.90 37.86
N SER A 3 8.64 10.75 38.33
CA SER A 3 7.24 10.79 37.94
C SER A 3 7.14 11.31 36.51
N CYS A 4 6.66 10.48 35.58
CA CYS A 4 6.30 10.90 34.23
C CYS A 4 5.12 11.87 34.31
N LYS A 5 5.40 13.17 34.05
CA LYS A 5 4.38 14.20 33.84
C LYS A 5 3.42 13.77 32.73
N SER A 6 2.14 13.93 33.02
CA SER A 6 0.99 13.75 32.14
C SER A 6 1.22 14.33 30.75
N LYS A 7 0.92 13.52 29.72
CA LYS A 7 0.86 13.97 28.31
C LYS A 7 -0.15 15.12 28.23
N LYS A 8 0.31 16.34 27.94
CA LYS A 8 -0.55 17.40 27.43
C LYS A 8 -1.13 16.90 26.10
N GLU A 9 -2.44 16.76 26.03
CA GLU A 9 -3.13 16.64 24.75
C GLU A 9 -2.82 17.89 23.92
N ALA A 10 -2.42 17.69 22.67
CA ALA A 10 -2.14 18.79 21.77
C ALA A 10 -3.43 19.61 21.59
N GLN A 11 -3.38 20.91 21.91
CA GLN A 11 -4.50 21.80 21.64
C GLN A 11 -4.59 22.02 20.13
N VAL A 12 -5.64 21.47 19.55
CA VAL A 12 -6.06 21.69 18.16
C VAL A 12 -6.65 23.10 18.07
N SER A 13 -6.31 23.87 17.02
CA SER A 13 -6.77 25.25 16.85
C SER A 13 -8.30 25.35 16.67
N ASP A 14 -8.91 26.48 17.05
CA ASP A 14 -10.37 26.67 16.99
C ASP A 14 -10.96 26.66 15.56
N ASP A 15 -10.12 26.81 14.54
CA ASP A 15 -10.46 26.74 13.12
C ASP A 15 -10.31 25.33 12.50
N GLU A 16 -9.84 24.35 13.27
CA GLU A 16 -9.69 22.97 12.82
C GLU A 16 -10.90 22.13 13.24
N VAL A 17 -11.57 21.53 12.26
CA VAL A 17 -12.70 20.61 12.49
C VAL A 17 -12.25 19.18 12.21
N LEU A 18 -12.49 18.28 13.17
CA LEU A 18 -12.23 16.85 12.99
C LEU A 18 -13.09 16.28 11.86
N ILE A 19 -12.45 15.71 10.84
CA ILE A 19 -13.11 14.98 9.76
C ILE A 19 -13.11 13.49 10.09
N GLN A 20 -14.29 12.92 10.33
CA GLN A 20 -14.45 11.48 10.42
C GLN A 20 -14.62 10.89 9.02
N THR A 21 -13.81 9.88 8.70
CA THR A 21 -13.76 9.25 7.37
C THR A 21 -14.26 7.81 7.48
N TYR A 22 -15.17 7.40 6.60
CA TYR A 22 -15.58 6.00 6.49
C TYR A 22 -14.42 5.13 6.00
N CYS A 23 -14.41 3.84 6.36
CA CYS A 23 -13.35 2.93 5.93
C CYS A 23 -11.97 3.50 6.30
N SER A 24 -11.80 3.92 7.56
CA SER A 24 -10.55 4.43 8.10
C SER A 24 -10.39 3.98 9.55
N GLY A 25 -9.15 3.85 10.01
CA GLY A 25 -8.83 3.35 11.35
C GLY A 25 -7.68 2.35 11.35
N PRO A 26 -7.10 2.05 12.54
CA PRO A 26 -5.98 1.12 12.69
C PRO A 26 -6.23 -0.27 12.14
N GLU A 27 -7.48 -0.73 12.13
CA GLU A 27 -7.90 -2.03 11.59
C GLU A 27 -7.69 -2.13 10.06
N TYR A 28 -7.48 -1.01 9.40
CA TYR A 28 -7.30 -0.89 7.95
C TYR A 28 -5.89 -0.48 7.54
N PHE A 29 -4.95 -0.37 8.49
CA PHE A 29 -3.57 -0.04 8.18
C PHE A 29 -2.83 -1.24 7.59
N THR A 30 -1.91 -0.98 6.67
CA THR A 30 -0.94 -1.98 6.21
C THR A 30 -0.20 -2.58 7.40
N ASN A 31 0.03 -3.87 7.35
CA ASN A 31 0.83 -4.61 8.32
C ASN A 31 1.65 -5.67 7.57
N ASN A 32 2.52 -6.40 8.29
CA ASN A 32 3.43 -7.41 7.72
C ASN A 32 2.76 -8.57 6.95
N GLU A 33 1.43 -8.69 7.01
CA GLU A 33 0.67 -9.73 6.32
C GLU A 33 -0.12 -9.18 5.14
N TYR A 34 -0.43 -7.88 5.11
CA TYR A 34 -1.32 -7.28 4.15
C TYR A 34 -0.92 -5.85 3.80
N PHE A 35 -0.75 -5.60 2.50
CA PHE A 35 -0.83 -4.26 1.94
C PHE A 35 -2.29 -3.80 1.95
N ARG A 36 -2.52 -2.59 2.42
CA ARG A 36 -3.83 -1.95 2.41
C ARG A 36 -3.69 -0.54 1.85
N ALA A 37 -4.65 -0.15 1.01
CA ALA A 37 -4.77 1.23 0.53
C ALA A 37 -6.20 1.72 0.73
N ASN A 38 -6.31 2.90 1.31
CA ASN A 38 -7.56 3.58 1.57
C ASN A 38 -7.73 4.73 0.57
N SER A 39 -8.84 4.75 -0.14
CA SER A 39 -9.04 5.74 -1.20
C SER A 39 -10.47 6.25 -1.26
N ILE A 40 -10.60 7.48 -1.76
CA ILE A 40 -11.86 8.18 -1.95
C ILE A 40 -11.99 8.60 -3.41
N GLY A 41 -13.16 8.37 -3.99
CA GLY A 41 -13.53 8.83 -5.32
C GLY A 41 -14.80 9.67 -5.32
N GLU A 42 -14.77 10.82 -5.99
CA GLU A 42 -15.90 11.75 -6.08
C GLU A 42 -16.36 11.98 -7.53
N SER A 43 -17.68 11.88 -7.75
CA SER A 43 -18.30 12.15 -9.05
C SER A 43 -19.81 12.38 -8.92
N THR A 44 -20.40 13.10 -9.87
CA THR A 44 -21.85 13.20 -10.04
C THR A 44 -22.49 11.89 -10.50
N ASP A 45 -21.68 10.96 -11.03
CA ASP A 45 -22.09 9.60 -11.39
C ASP A 45 -21.58 8.59 -10.33
N GLN A 46 -22.49 7.77 -9.81
CA GLN A 46 -22.18 6.81 -8.74
C GLN A 46 -21.14 5.77 -9.18
N VAL A 47 -21.21 5.29 -10.42
CA VAL A 47 -20.28 4.29 -10.96
C VAL A 47 -18.90 4.90 -11.16
N MET A 48 -18.83 6.14 -11.64
CA MET A 48 -17.59 6.87 -11.82
C MET A 48 -16.92 7.22 -10.49
N SER A 49 -17.71 7.59 -9.47
CA SER A 49 -17.19 7.78 -8.10
C SER A 49 -16.50 6.51 -7.61
N LYS A 50 -17.13 5.34 -7.79
CA LYS A 50 -16.53 4.04 -7.43
C LYS A 50 -15.28 3.71 -8.25
N LYS A 51 -15.32 3.88 -9.57
CA LYS A 51 -14.16 3.63 -10.45
C LYS A 51 -12.96 4.48 -10.08
N LYS A 52 -13.17 5.75 -9.72
CA LYS A 52 -12.09 6.64 -9.23
C LYS A 52 -11.48 6.12 -7.95
N ALA A 53 -12.31 5.77 -6.96
CA ALA A 53 -11.83 5.24 -5.69
C ALA A 53 -10.98 3.98 -5.88
N LEU A 54 -11.46 3.02 -6.69
CA LEU A 54 -10.75 1.79 -7.05
C LEU A 54 -9.44 2.04 -7.78
N SER A 55 -9.44 2.94 -8.77
CA SER A 55 -8.22 3.26 -9.52
C SER A 55 -7.14 3.84 -8.62
N ASN A 56 -7.53 4.73 -7.70
CA ASN A 56 -6.62 5.38 -6.77
C ASN A 56 -6.07 4.37 -5.74
N ALA A 57 -6.91 3.50 -5.16
CA ALA A 57 -6.43 2.48 -4.21
C ALA A 57 -5.45 1.50 -4.86
N LYS A 58 -5.73 1.10 -6.11
CA LYS A 58 -4.82 0.23 -6.88
C LYS A 58 -3.48 0.89 -7.15
N ALA A 59 -3.46 2.19 -7.43
CA ALA A 59 -2.22 2.93 -7.63
C ALA A 59 -1.40 3.02 -6.33
N GLU A 60 -2.05 3.26 -5.20
CA GLU A 60 -1.40 3.28 -3.88
C GLU A 60 -0.84 1.90 -3.48
N LEU A 61 -1.60 0.83 -3.73
CA LEU A 61 -1.12 -0.54 -3.53
C LEU A 61 0.09 -0.84 -4.42
N ALA A 62 0.02 -0.48 -5.71
CA ALA A 62 1.13 -0.67 -6.64
C ALA A 62 2.41 0.01 -6.13
N GLY A 63 2.31 1.28 -5.70
CA GLY A 63 3.45 2.02 -5.17
C GLY A 63 4.00 1.43 -3.87
N SER A 64 3.14 0.91 -3.00
CA SER A 64 3.54 0.27 -1.74
C SER A 64 4.28 -1.04 -1.98
N ILE A 65 3.76 -1.87 -2.89
CA ILE A 65 4.38 -3.12 -3.32
C ILE A 65 5.72 -2.83 -3.99
N GLU A 66 5.77 -1.89 -4.94
CA GLU A 66 7.00 -1.49 -5.63
C GLU A 66 8.08 -1.03 -4.65
N THR A 67 7.71 -0.21 -3.67
CA THR A 67 8.65 0.26 -2.63
C THR A 67 9.21 -0.90 -1.81
N THR A 68 8.36 -1.87 -1.47
CA THR A 68 8.78 -3.05 -0.69
C THR A 68 9.69 -3.96 -1.50
N VAL A 69 9.34 -4.23 -2.75
CA VAL A 69 10.16 -5.03 -3.67
C VAL A 69 11.54 -4.40 -3.87
N LYS A 70 11.61 -3.09 -4.11
CA LYS A 70 12.89 -2.35 -4.22
C LYS A 70 13.72 -2.45 -2.95
N ALA A 71 13.09 -2.32 -1.78
CA ALA A 71 13.79 -2.45 -0.51
C ALA A 71 14.39 -3.85 -0.32
N VAL A 72 13.68 -4.92 -0.70
CA VAL A 72 14.21 -6.30 -0.67
C VAL A 72 15.42 -6.42 -1.60
N ILE A 73 15.33 -5.89 -2.82
CA ILE A 73 16.41 -5.92 -3.81
C ILE A 73 17.64 -5.16 -3.32
N ASP A 74 17.47 -3.93 -2.83
CA ASP A 74 18.58 -3.11 -2.33
C ASP A 74 19.22 -3.74 -1.08
N ASN A 75 18.44 -4.35 -0.18
CA ASN A 75 18.97 -5.11 0.96
C ASN A 75 19.79 -6.33 0.52
N TYR A 76 19.35 -7.02 -0.53
CA TYR A 76 20.08 -8.14 -1.10
C TYR A 76 21.44 -7.71 -1.66
N PHE A 77 21.47 -6.64 -2.47
CA PHE A 77 22.73 -6.18 -3.08
C PHE A 77 23.67 -5.49 -2.10
N SER A 78 23.16 -4.72 -1.14
CA SER A 78 23.99 -4.08 -0.12
C SER A 78 24.70 -5.08 0.81
N SER A 79 24.15 -6.30 0.94
CA SER A 79 24.78 -7.38 1.70
C SER A 79 25.75 -8.24 0.88
N HIS A 80 25.83 -8.07 -0.44
CA HIS A 80 26.62 -8.93 -1.34
C HIS A 80 27.55 -8.11 -2.25
N GLU A 81 28.87 -8.23 -2.05
CA GLU A 81 29.89 -7.76 -3.00
C GLU A 81 29.95 -8.70 -4.22
N ALA A 82 28.99 -8.60 -5.14
CA ALA A 82 28.98 -9.40 -6.36
C ALA A 82 29.70 -8.67 -7.51
N ASN A 83 30.59 -9.35 -8.23
CA ASN A 83 31.01 -8.93 -9.57
C ASN A 83 29.81 -9.17 -10.51
N ASN A 84 29.38 -8.14 -11.26
CA ASN A 84 28.18 -8.10 -12.14
C ASN A 84 26.84 -7.66 -11.49
N VAL A 85 26.87 -6.72 -10.53
CA VAL A 85 25.66 -6.16 -9.90
C VAL A 85 24.64 -5.61 -10.90
N GLU A 86 25.08 -4.96 -11.99
CA GLU A 86 24.18 -4.29 -12.94
C GLU A 86 23.27 -5.27 -13.72
N ASP A 87 23.83 -6.30 -14.37
CA ASP A 87 23.05 -7.30 -15.11
C ASP A 87 22.02 -8.03 -14.23
N ILE A 88 22.39 -8.26 -12.97
CA ILE A 88 21.52 -8.92 -12.00
C ILE A 88 20.42 -7.95 -11.56
N ARG A 89 20.73 -6.67 -11.35
CA ARG A 89 19.75 -5.63 -10.98
C ARG A 89 18.69 -5.45 -12.07
N GLU A 90 19.09 -5.35 -13.34
CA GLU A 90 18.13 -5.21 -14.45
C GLU A 90 17.15 -6.40 -14.53
N LYS A 91 17.65 -7.63 -14.35
CA LYS A 91 16.80 -8.84 -14.33
C LYS A 91 15.82 -8.80 -13.15
N TYR A 92 16.27 -8.39 -11.97
CA TYR A 92 15.39 -8.25 -10.80
C TYR A 92 14.35 -7.14 -10.95
N GLU A 93 14.69 -6.02 -11.60
CA GLU A 93 13.71 -4.98 -11.93
C GLU A 93 12.64 -5.51 -12.90
N GLY A 94 13.02 -6.40 -13.83
CA GLY A 94 12.08 -7.12 -14.69
C GLY A 94 11.13 -8.03 -13.91
N LEU A 95 11.66 -8.87 -13.02
CA LEU A 95 10.89 -9.75 -12.13
C LEU A 95 9.94 -8.95 -11.23
N SER A 96 10.43 -7.82 -10.69
CA SER A 96 9.65 -6.90 -9.85
C SER A 96 8.37 -6.44 -10.53
N ARG A 97 8.46 -6.08 -11.82
CA ARG A 97 7.29 -5.62 -12.60
C ARG A 97 6.26 -6.72 -12.79
N GLU A 98 6.70 -7.96 -13.01
CA GLU A 98 5.81 -9.10 -13.16
C GLU A 98 5.13 -9.45 -11.83
N VAL A 99 5.87 -9.47 -10.73
CA VAL A 99 5.32 -9.66 -9.37
C VAL A 99 4.27 -8.60 -9.06
N ILE A 100 4.58 -7.30 -9.26
CA ILE A 100 3.62 -6.22 -9.04
C ILE A 100 2.34 -6.46 -9.86
N LYS A 101 2.45 -6.84 -11.13
CA LYS A 101 1.29 -7.09 -11.99
C LYS A 101 0.43 -8.25 -11.49
N GLN A 102 1.05 -9.34 -11.04
CA GLN A 102 0.34 -10.48 -10.47
C GLN A 102 -0.35 -10.09 -9.16
N GLU A 103 0.33 -9.32 -8.30
CA GLU A 103 -0.25 -8.84 -7.05
C GLU A 103 -1.43 -7.89 -7.29
N LEU A 104 -1.39 -7.03 -8.30
CA LEU A 104 -2.55 -6.18 -8.64
C LEU A 104 -3.78 -6.98 -9.10
N SER A 105 -3.62 -8.25 -9.48
CA SER A 105 -4.73 -9.14 -9.86
C SER A 105 -5.45 -9.76 -8.67
N GLY A 106 -4.77 -9.93 -7.53
CA GLY A 106 -5.32 -10.56 -6.32
C GLY A 106 -5.98 -9.59 -5.32
N ILE A 107 -6.06 -8.30 -5.66
CA ILE A 107 -6.64 -7.26 -4.80
C ILE A 107 -8.09 -7.58 -4.46
N LYS A 108 -8.44 -7.42 -3.19
CA LYS A 108 -9.81 -7.55 -2.67
C LYS A 108 -10.23 -6.29 -1.92
N THR A 109 -11.50 -5.91 -2.05
CA THR A 109 -12.06 -4.79 -1.28
C THR A 109 -12.61 -5.30 0.06
N ILE A 110 -12.14 -4.72 1.17
CA ILE A 110 -12.59 -5.07 2.54
C ILE A 110 -13.55 -4.07 3.15
N CYS A 111 -13.59 -2.84 2.62
CA CYS A 111 -14.57 -1.86 3.00
C CYS A 111 -15.00 -1.08 1.76
N GLU A 112 -16.30 -0.92 1.55
CA GLU A 112 -16.88 -0.04 0.54
C GLU A 112 -18.05 0.70 1.18
N LYS A 113 -17.99 2.03 1.19
CA LYS A 113 -19.09 2.90 1.64
C LYS A 113 -19.34 3.99 0.62
N GLN A 114 -20.60 4.30 0.38
CA GLN A 114 -21.00 5.36 -0.54
C GLN A 114 -21.88 6.38 0.17
N THR A 115 -21.66 7.65 -0.13
CA THR A 115 -22.46 8.77 0.37
C THR A 115 -22.86 9.65 -0.81
N LYS A 116 -23.97 10.39 -0.63
CA LYS A 116 -24.44 11.37 -1.59
C LYS A 116 -24.58 12.72 -0.89
N THR A 117 -23.97 13.76 -1.44
CA THR A 117 -24.09 15.11 -0.91
C THR A 117 -25.47 15.69 -1.21
N LYS A 118 -25.86 16.76 -0.51
CA LYS A 118 -27.12 17.48 -0.79
C LYS A 118 -27.15 18.04 -2.22
N GLN A 119 -25.99 18.30 -2.80
CA GLN A 119 -25.78 18.79 -4.15
C GLN A 119 -25.83 17.67 -5.21
N GLY A 120 -26.00 16.41 -4.81
CA GLY A 120 -26.14 15.27 -5.71
C GLY A 120 -24.84 14.56 -6.09
N THR A 121 -23.71 14.97 -5.54
CA THR A 121 -22.40 14.33 -5.79
C THR A 121 -22.23 13.07 -4.96
N TYR A 122 -21.76 12.00 -5.57
CA TYR A 122 -21.42 10.75 -4.90
C TYR A 122 -19.96 10.75 -4.44
N LYS A 123 -19.74 10.29 -3.21
CA LYS A 123 -18.41 9.98 -2.67
C LYS A 123 -18.37 8.51 -2.29
N THR A 124 -17.37 7.79 -2.80
CA THR A 124 -17.12 6.38 -2.51
C THR A 124 -15.83 6.27 -1.72
N TYR A 125 -15.87 5.62 -0.57
CA TYR A 125 -14.75 5.31 0.30
C TYR A 125 -14.48 3.82 0.16
N ILE A 126 -13.24 3.45 -0.16
CA ILE A 126 -12.85 2.05 -0.27
C ILE A 126 -11.58 1.77 0.51
N ILE A 127 -11.46 0.51 0.93
CA ILE A 127 -10.15 -0.06 1.27
C ILE A 127 -9.98 -1.34 0.48
N ASP A 128 -8.91 -1.37 -0.29
CA ASP A 128 -8.43 -2.54 -0.99
C ASP A 128 -7.25 -3.13 -0.20
N PHE A 129 -7.15 -4.46 -0.19
CA PHE A 129 -6.04 -5.17 0.41
C PHE A 129 -5.48 -6.24 -0.51
N GLN A 130 -4.19 -6.53 -0.31
CA GLN A 130 -3.47 -7.65 -0.92
C GLN A 130 -2.54 -8.28 0.13
N TYR A 131 -2.36 -9.60 0.07
CA TYR A 131 -1.45 -10.34 0.93
C TYR A 131 0.01 -9.96 0.66
N GLU A 132 0.79 -9.78 1.73
CA GLU A 132 2.22 -9.48 1.67
C GLU A 132 3.10 -10.73 1.48
N LYS A 133 2.48 -11.90 1.23
CA LYS A 133 3.19 -13.19 1.11
C LYS A 133 4.33 -13.16 0.09
N PHE A 134 4.25 -12.28 -0.92
CA PHE A 134 5.28 -12.12 -1.93
C PHE A 134 6.66 -11.78 -1.36
N LYS A 135 6.79 -11.08 -0.22
CA LYS A 135 8.10 -10.66 0.29
C LYS A 135 9.01 -11.87 0.54
N GLY A 136 8.48 -12.87 1.25
CA GLY A 136 9.22 -14.10 1.52
C GLY A 136 9.37 -15.01 0.31
N GLU A 137 8.46 -14.93 -0.68
CA GLU A 137 8.60 -15.64 -1.96
C GLU A 137 9.70 -15.01 -2.81
N LEU A 138 9.75 -13.68 -2.88
CA LEU A 138 10.79 -12.93 -3.57
C LEU A 138 12.17 -13.17 -2.94
N GLU A 139 12.28 -13.10 -1.61
CA GLU A 139 13.54 -13.41 -0.91
C GLU A 139 14.02 -14.84 -1.23
N LYS A 140 13.12 -15.83 -1.26
CA LYS A 140 13.44 -17.21 -1.64
C LYS A 140 13.85 -17.35 -3.11
N GLU A 141 13.11 -16.73 -4.03
CA GLU A 141 13.50 -16.73 -5.44
C GLU A 141 14.89 -16.10 -5.64
N MET A 142 15.17 -15.01 -4.92
CA MET A 142 16.49 -14.37 -4.92
C MET A 142 17.60 -15.27 -4.32
N GLU A 143 17.28 -16.12 -3.36
CA GLU A 143 18.21 -17.13 -2.82
C GLU A 143 18.42 -18.32 -3.77
N ASP A 144 17.34 -18.86 -4.36
CA ASP A 144 17.40 -19.99 -5.31
C ASP A 144 18.22 -19.62 -6.56
N TYR A 145 18.13 -18.37 -7.02
CA TYR A 145 18.96 -17.85 -8.11
C TYR A 145 20.47 -17.83 -7.77
N LYS A 146 20.87 -17.88 -6.48
CA LYS A 146 22.29 -18.06 -6.09
C LYS A 146 22.77 -19.50 -6.28
N GLY A 147 21.87 -20.48 -6.16
CA GLY A 147 22.22 -21.91 -6.16
C GLY A 147 22.31 -22.53 -7.55
N GLY A 148 21.86 -21.83 -8.59
CA GLY A 148 21.88 -22.28 -9.97
C GLY A 148 23.06 -21.75 -10.77
N ASN A 149 24.28 -22.17 -10.44
CA ASN A 149 25.45 -22.10 -11.33
C ASN A 149 26.42 -23.25 -11.03
#